data_AF-A0A8H4VXM0-F1
#
_entry.id   AF-A0A8H4VXM0-F1
#
_cell.length_a   1.000
_cell.length_b   1.000
_cell.length_c   1.000
_cell.angle_alpha   90.00
_cell.angle_beta   90.00
_cell.angle_gamma   90.00
#
_symmetry.space_group_name_H-M   'P 1'
#
loop_
_entity.id
_entity.type
_entity.pdbx_description
1 polymer ?
#
loop_
_entity_poly.entity_id
_entity_poly.type
_entity_poly.pdbx_seq_one_letter_code
_entity_poly.pdbx_strand_id
1 'polypeptide(L)'
;MKEYYPPPTPHEHDIEKMSNRITNARIEELEKLKERKDELKEKIKEKKDKMKEIRDAMERGDTADMILSSSAAALNKRGKETSNLTNEDLLEIQEMAIERLEEQFSKVEEELKQLKDMESS
;
A
#
# COMPACT_ATOMS: atom_id res chain seq x y z
N MET A 1 21.85 2.38 53.86
CA MET A 1 22.61 3.38 53.06
C MET A 1 21.75 3.71 51.85
N LYS A 2 21.45 4.99 51.60
CA LYS A 2 20.78 5.39 50.35
C LYS A 2 21.87 5.63 49.31
N GLU A 3 21.84 4.90 48.20
CA GLU A 3 22.72 5.16 47.06
C GLU A 3 22.43 6.56 46.54
N TYR A 4 23.45 7.42 46.55
CA TYR A 4 23.37 8.75 45.98
C TYR A 4 23.76 8.66 44.50
N TYR A 5 22.77 8.74 43.61
CA TYR A 5 23.03 8.95 42.19
C TYR A 5 23.18 10.46 41.93
N PRO A 6 24.35 10.93 41.45
CA PRO A 6 24.50 12.33 41.08
C PRO A 6 23.58 12.67 39.90
N PRO A 7 23.03 13.90 39.85
CA PRO A 7 22.18 14.32 38.75
C PRO A 7 22.97 14.36 37.43
N PRO A 8 22.35 14.00 36.30
CA PRO A 8 23.00 14.01 35.00
C PRO A 8 23.49 15.42 34.64
N THR A 9 24.68 15.46 34.06
CA THR A 9 25.35 16.68 33.59
C THR A 9 24.62 17.28 32.39
N PRO A 10 24.77 18.58 32.10
CA PRO A 10 24.10 19.23 30.98
C PRO A 10 24.33 18.54 29.62
N HIS A 11 25.52 17.98 29.39
CA HIS A 11 25.83 17.22 28.18
C HIS A 11 25.06 15.88 28.11
N GLU A 12 24.86 15.19 29.23
CA GLU A 12 24.08 13.95 29.27
C GLU A 12 22.59 14.24 28.96
N HIS A 13 22.08 15.38 29.39
CA HIS A 13 20.70 15.80 29.13
C HIS A 13 20.44 16.10 27.63
N ASP A 14 21.44 16.64 26.92
CA ASP A 14 21.35 16.91 25.48
C ASP A 14 21.47 15.64 24.63
N ILE A 15 22.33 14.70 25.06
CA ILE A 15 22.48 13.38 24.43
C ILE A 15 21.17 12.58 24.58
N GLU A 16 20.56 12.57 25.77
CA GLU A 16 19.29 11.89 26.03
C GLU A 16 18.15 12.50 25.18
N LYS A 17 18.07 13.83 25.06
CA LYS A 17 17.08 14.49 24.21
C LYS A 17 17.27 14.19 22.72
N MET A 18 18.51 14.13 22.23
CA MET A 18 18.77 13.74 20.84
C MET A 18 18.42 12.28 20.58
N SER A 19 18.79 11.37 21.48
CA SER A 19 18.49 9.94 21.38
C SER A 19 16.97 9.71 21.31
N ASN A 20 16.20 10.32 22.22
CA ASN A 20 14.74 10.21 22.21
C ASN A 20 14.10 10.76 20.91
N ARG A 21 14.65 11.82 20.32
CA ARG A 21 14.15 12.35 19.02
C ARG A 21 14.42 11.39 17.86
N ILE A 22 15.60 10.76 17.84
CA ILE A 22 15.96 9.78 16.82
C ILE A 22 15.04 8.55 16.94
N THR A 23 14.83 8.06 18.15
CA THR A 23 13.91 6.94 18.42
C THR A 23 12.47 7.26 18.02
N ASN A 24 11.95 8.45 18.36
CA ASN A 24 10.60 8.85 17.98
C ASN A 24 10.43 8.97 16.45
N ALA A 25 11.40 9.55 15.75
CA ALA A 25 11.36 9.63 14.28
C ALA A 25 11.35 8.24 13.63
N ARG A 26 12.10 7.29 14.21
CA ARG A 26 12.15 5.89 13.77
C ARG A 26 10.82 5.16 13.96
N ILE A 27 10.18 5.38 15.11
CA ILE A 27 8.84 4.84 15.42
C ILE A 27 7.81 5.37 14.41
N GLU A 28 7.81 6.67 14.13
CA GLU A 28 6.90 7.27 13.14
C GLU A 28 7.11 6.69 11.73
N GLU A 29 8.36 6.43 11.34
CA GLU A 29 8.68 5.81 10.05
C GLU A 29 8.16 4.38 9.97
N LEU A 30 8.32 3.60 11.03
CA LEU A 30 7.78 2.24 11.15
C LEU A 30 6.25 2.21 11.08
N GLU A 31 5.57 3.16 11.73
CA GLU A 31 4.12 3.28 11.68
C GLU A 31 3.63 3.60 10.27
N LYS A 32 4.25 4.59 9.59
CA LYS A 32 3.91 4.94 8.20
C LYS A 32 4.09 3.77 7.24
N LEU A 33 5.15 2.98 7.40
CA LEU A 33 5.38 1.81 6.55
C LEU A 33 4.37 0.70 6.82
N LYS A 34 3.92 0.50 8.07
CA LYS A 34 2.83 -0.44 8.39
C LYS A 34 1.51 0.01 7.77
N GLU A 35 1.15 1.29 7.90
CA GLU A 35 -0.06 1.85 7.28
C GLU A 35 -0.02 1.67 5.76
N ARG A 36 1.11 2.02 5.12
CA ARG A 36 1.29 1.85 3.67
C ARG A 36 1.20 0.38 3.25
N LYS A 37 1.70 -0.55 4.05
CA LYS A 37 1.57 -1.99 3.81
C LYS A 37 0.11 -2.43 3.83
N ASP A 38 -0.66 -1.99 4.82
CA ASP A 38 -2.08 -2.32 4.95
C ASP A 38 -2.90 -1.71 3.80
N GLU A 39 -2.64 -0.45 3.43
CA GLU A 39 -3.27 0.18 2.26
C GLU A 39 -2.99 -0.58 0.95
N LEU A 40 -1.74 -1.00 0.73
CA LEU A 40 -1.37 -1.76 -0.46
C LEU A 40 -2.08 -3.12 -0.48
N LYS A 41 -2.20 -3.78 0.68
CA LYS A 41 -2.94 -5.04 0.81
C LYS A 41 -4.42 -4.88 0.51
N GLU A 42 -5.05 -3.80 0.99
CA GLU A 42 -6.44 -3.49 0.65
C GLU A 42 -6.61 -3.23 -0.84
N LYS A 43 -5.74 -2.42 -1.46
CA LYS A 43 -5.77 -2.16 -2.92
C LYS A 43 -5.59 -3.44 -3.74
N ILE A 44 -4.69 -4.33 -3.35
CA ILE A 44 -4.52 -5.64 -4.01
C ILE A 44 -5.81 -6.45 -3.91
N LYS A 45 -6.42 -6.49 -2.73
CA LYS A 45 -7.69 -7.20 -2.52
C LYS A 45 -8.80 -6.64 -3.39
N GLU A 46 -9.00 -5.32 -3.41
CA GLU A 46 -9.99 -4.67 -4.27
C GLU A 46 -9.78 -4.99 -5.76
N LYS A 47 -8.53 -5.06 -6.20
CA LYS A 47 -8.19 -5.43 -7.58
C LYS A 47 -8.50 -6.90 -7.89
N LYS A 48 -8.21 -7.80 -6.96
CA LYS A 48 -8.57 -9.23 -7.07
C LYS A 48 -10.08 -9.43 -7.07
N ASP A 49 -10.81 -8.68 -6.24
CA ASP A 49 -12.28 -8.70 -6.20
C ASP A 49 -12.87 -8.21 -7.54
N LYS A 50 -12.35 -7.12 -8.11
CA LYS A 50 -12.74 -6.65 -9.46
C LYS A 50 -12.42 -7.66 -10.56
N MET A 51 -11.26 -8.31 -10.48
CA MET A 51 -10.89 -9.36 -11.44
C MET A 51 -11.87 -10.53 -11.35
N LYS A 52 -12.31 -10.90 -10.14
CA LYS A 52 -13.33 -11.92 -9.93
C LYS A 52 -14.68 -11.49 -10.50
N GLU A 53 -15.11 -10.24 -10.26
CA GLU A 53 -16.35 -9.71 -10.85
C GLU A 53 -16.34 -9.79 -12.38
N ILE A 54 -15.19 -9.49 -13.03
CA ILE A 54 -15.03 -9.62 -14.48
C ILE A 54 -15.16 -11.09 -14.91
N ARG A 55 -14.51 -12.03 -14.20
CA ARG A 55 -14.63 -13.46 -14.51
C ARG A 55 -16.05 -13.98 -14.34
N ASP A 56 -16.70 -13.64 -13.23
CA ASP A 56 -18.08 -14.02 -12.96
C ASP A 56 -19.03 -13.43 -14.03
N ALA A 57 -18.74 -12.23 -14.53
CA ALA A 57 -19.47 -11.60 -15.63
C ALA A 57 -19.23 -12.32 -16.96
N MET A 58 -18.00 -12.72 -17.26
CA MET A 58 -17.68 -13.56 -18.43
C MET A 58 -18.45 -14.89 -18.40
N GLU A 59 -18.54 -15.54 -17.24
CA GLU A 59 -19.28 -16.80 -17.08
C GLU A 59 -20.79 -16.62 -17.31
N ARG A 60 -21.34 -15.46 -16.96
CA ARG A 60 -22.75 -15.11 -17.26
C ARG A 60 -22.99 -14.71 -18.72
N GLY A 61 -21.93 -14.56 -19.51
CA GLY A 61 -21.99 -14.06 -20.90
C GLY A 61 -22.11 -12.54 -21.00
N ASP A 62 -21.82 -11.80 -19.93
CA ASP A 62 -21.82 -10.33 -19.92
C ASP A 62 -20.63 -9.82 -20.75
N THR A 63 -20.85 -8.77 -21.54
CA THR A 63 -19.78 -8.11 -22.31
C THR A 63 -19.05 -7.06 -21.49
N ALA A 64 -17.85 -6.68 -21.91
CA ALA A 64 -17.04 -5.66 -21.25
C ALA A 64 -17.78 -4.33 -21.07
N ASP A 65 -18.62 -3.95 -22.03
CA ASP A 65 -19.46 -2.75 -21.96
C ASP A 65 -20.50 -2.82 -20.83
N MET A 66 -21.03 -4.01 -20.54
CA MET A 66 -21.96 -4.22 -19.43
C MET A 66 -21.24 -4.14 -18.08
N ILE A 67 -19.99 -4.60 -18.00
CA ILE A 67 -19.16 -4.53 -16.80
C ILE A 67 -18.71 -3.08 -16.53
N LEU A 68 -18.35 -2.34 -17.57
CA LEU A 68 -17.87 -0.95 -17.49
C LEU A 68 -18.99 0.10 -17.43
N SER A 69 -20.26 -0.32 -17.35
CA SER A 69 -21.47 0.47 -17.62
C SER A 69 -21.50 1.88 -17.01
N SER A 70 -20.93 2.09 -15.81
CA SER A 70 -20.84 3.41 -15.18
C SER A 70 -19.83 4.37 -15.83
N SER A 71 -18.68 3.87 -16.27
CA SER A 71 -17.63 4.66 -16.94
C SER A 71 -17.85 4.75 -18.45
N ALA A 72 -18.34 3.67 -19.08
CA ALA A 72 -18.65 3.60 -20.50
C ALA A 72 -19.80 4.56 -20.87
N ALA A 73 -20.84 4.68 -20.03
CA ALA A 73 -21.93 5.64 -20.24
C ALA A 73 -21.44 7.10 -20.19
N ALA A 74 -20.49 7.41 -19.31
CA ALA A 74 -19.90 8.75 -19.21
C ALA A 74 -18.97 9.09 -20.39
N LEU A 75 -18.24 8.11 -20.93
CA LEU A 75 -17.41 8.24 -22.12
C LEU A 75 -18.25 8.37 -23.40
N ASN A 76 -19.29 7.54 -23.55
CA ASN A 76 -20.27 7.62 -24.64
C ASN A 76 -20.98 8.99 -24.66
N LYS A 77 -21.40 9.51 -23.50
CA LYS A 77 -22.01 10.85 -23.39
C LYS A 77 -21.07 11.98 -23.84
N ARG A 78 -19.75 11.76 -23.82
CA ARG A 78 -18.73 12.71 -24.28
C ARG A 78 -18.31 12.50 -25.73
N GLY A 79 -18.94 11.58 -26.47
CA GLY A 79 -18.63 11.30 -27.88
C GLY A 79 -17.23 10.72 -28.10
N LYS A 80 -16.60 10.18 -27.05
CA LYS A 80 -15.33 9.46 -27.18
C LYS A 80 -15.68 8.01 -27.43
N GLU A 81 -15.16 7.43 -28.52
CA GLU A 81 -15.24 6.00 -28.78
C GLU A 81 -14.82 5.27 -27.49
N THR A 82 -15.76 4.49 -26.95
CA THR A 82 -15.41 3.48 -25.96
C THR A 82 -14.51 2.50 -26.70
N SER A 83 -13.20 2.54 -26.40
CA SER A 83 -12.27 1.52 -26.84
C SER A 83 -12.93 0.16 -26.69
N ASN A 84 -13.01 -0.62 -27.78
CA ASN A 84 -13.56 -1.97 -27.82
C ASN A 84 -12.68 -2.91 -26.97
N LEU A 85 -12.64 -2.68 -25.66
CA LEU A 85 -11.94 -3.52 -24.72
C LEU A 85 -12.75 -4.80 -24.60
N THR A 86 -12.07 -5.92 -24.78
CA THR A 86 -12.63 -7.23 -24.49
C THR A 86 -12.58 -7.50 -22.99
N ASN A 87 -13.31 -8.52 -22.53
CA ASN A 87 -13.19 -8.97 -21.14
C ASN A 87 -11.77 -9.45 -20.82
N GLU A 88 -11.03 -9.98 -21.81
CA GLU A 88 -9.63 -10.37 -21.68
C GLU A 88 -8.73 -9.17 -21.43
N ASP A 89 -8.91 -8.07 -22.19
CA ASP A 89 -8.16 -6.83 -21.97
C ASP A 89 -8.41 -6.26 -20.56
N LEU A 90 -9.65 -6.36 -20.07
CA LEU A 90 -9.99 -5.91 -18.71
C LEU A 90 -9.32 -6.76 -17.63
N LEU A 91 -9.19 -8.07 -17.85
CA LEU A 91 -8.47 -8.97 -16.95
C LEU A 91 -6.97 -8.65 -16.95
N GLU A 92 -6.36 -8.48 -18.13
CA GLU A 92 -4.93 -8.15 -18.26
C GLU A 92 -4.60 -6.84 -17.55
N ILE A 93 -5.46 -5.81 -17.68
CA ILE A 93 -5.31 -4.55 -16.94
C ILE A 93 -5.34 -4.75 -15.43
N GLN A 94 -6.22 -5.61 -14.91
CA GLN A 94 -6.23 -5.89 -13.46
C GLN A 94 -5.01 -6.70 -13.04
N GLU A 95 -4.56 -7.67 -13.83
CA GLU A 95 -3.39 -8.50 -13.56
C GLU A 95 -2.12 -7.65 -13.47
N MET A 96 -1.84 -6.83 -14.49
CA MET A 96 -0.71 -5.89 -14.46
C MET A 96 -0.78 -4.92 -13.27
N ALA A 97 -1.98 -4.47 -12.90
CA ALA A 97 -2.15 -3.59 -11.74
C ALA A 97 -1.85 -4.33 -10.42
N ILE A 98 -2.27 -5.60 -10.30
CA ILE A 98 -1.97 -6.45 -9.14
C ILE A 98 -0.47 -6.69 -9.04
N GLU A 99 0.20 -7.11 -10.13
CA GLU A 99 1.65 -7.35 -10.15
C GLU A 99 2.43 -6.14 -9.66
N ARG A 100 2.08 -4.94 -10.17
CA ARG A 100 2.72 -3.70 -9.75
C ARG A 100 2.51 -3.38 -8.27
N LEU A 101 1.32 -3.66 -7.74
CA LEU A 101 1.01 -3.46 -6.33
C LEU A 101 1.73 -4.49 -5.44
N GLU A 102 1.83 -5.75 -5.89
CA GLU A 102 2.56 -6.81 -5.20
C GLU A 102 4.08 -6.53 -5.16
N GLU A 103 4.63 -5.94 -6.23
CA GLU A 103 6.01 -5.45 -6.24
C GLU A 103 6.22 -4.33 -5.20
N GLN A 104 5.30 -3.35 -5.14
CA GLN A 104 5.37 -2.29 -4.14
C GLN A 104 5.22 -2.81 -2.72
N PHE A 105 4.31 -3.76 -2.50
CA PHE A 105 4.11 -4.40 -1.21
C PHE A 105 5.39 -5.11 -0.75
N SER A 106 6.02 -5.87 -1.65
CA SER A 106 7.28 -6.57 -1.35
C SER A 106 8.40 -5.61 -0.96
N LYS A 107 8.52 -4.46 -1.65
CA LYS A 107 9.50 -3.42 -1.30
C LYS A 107 9.25 -2.85 0.10
N VAL A 108 7.99 -2.56 0.45
CA VAL A 108 7.62 -2.07 1.78
C VAL A 108 7.89 -3.12 2.86
N GLU A 109 7.67 -4.41 2.58
CA GLU A 109 8.04 -5.48 3.51
C GLU A 109 9.55 -5.58 3.73
N GLU A 110 10.35 -5.40 2.68
CA GLU A 110 11.81 -5.37 2.78
C GLU A 110 12.30 -4.17 3.60
N GLU A 111 11.78 -2.96 3.33
CA GLU A 111 12.08 -1.75 4.10
C GLU A 111 11.73 -1.92 5.59
N LEU A 112 10.56 -2.48 5.89
CA LEU A 112 10.15 -2.80 7.27
C LEU A 112 11.08 -3.78 7.96
N LYS A 113 11.57 -4.79 7.22
CA LYS A 113 12.51 -5.77 7.76
C LYS A 113 13.86 -5.11 8.08
N GLN A 114 14.40 -4.34 7.14
CA GLN A 114 15.67 -3.63 7.33
C GLN A 114 15.61 -2.67 8.52
N LEU A 115 14.51 -1.94 8.68
CA LEU A 115 14.30 -1.03 9.81
C LEU A 115 14.26 -1.77 11.15
N LYS A 116 13.57 -2.92 11.23
CA LYS A 116 13.51 -3.74 12.44
C LYS A 116 14.85 -4.39 12.80
N ASP A 117 15.58 -4.87 11.81
CA ASP A 117 16.90 -5.49 12.01
C ASP A 117 17.91 -4.45 12.55
N MET A 118 17.79 -3.19 12.10
CA MET A 118 18.58 -2.07 12.63
C MET A 118 18.18 -1.65 14.05
N GLU A 119 16.92 -1.80 14.47
CA GLU A 119 16.50 -1.53 15.86
C GLU A 119 16.87 -2.66 16.83
N SER A 120 17.10 -3.86 16.32
CA SER A 120 17.43 -5.05 17.11
C SER A 120 18.94 -5.27 17.27
N SER A 121 19.78 -4.43 16.64
CA SER A 121 21.25 -4.47 16.69
C SER A 121 21.82 -3.36 17.56
#